data_AF-A0A948FLW4-F1
#
_entry.id   AF-A0A948FLW4-F1
#
_cell.length_a   1.000
_cell.length_b   1.000
_cell.length_c   1.000
_cell.angle_alpha   90.00
_cell.angle_beta   90.00
_cell.angle_gamma   90.00
#
_symmetry.space_group_name_H-M   'P 1'
#
loop_
_entity.id
_entity.type
_entity.pdbx_description
1 polymer ?
#
loop_
_entity_poly.entity_id
_entity_poly.type
_entity_poly.pdbx_seq_one_letter_code
_entity_poly.pdbx_strand_id
1 'polypeptide(L)' 'MRCFIAIPLSDNIHKELFKIQAQLKEVAADVRWVKIENVHLTLKFLGEVDESKIKTISEELKKNSQRTYKF' A
#
# COMPACT_ATOMS: atom_id res chain seq x y z
N MET A 1 12.40 9.90 7.82
CA MET A 1 11.87 9.22 6.60
C MET A 1 10.37 9.08 6.76
N ARG A 2 9.59 9.35 5.71
CA ARG A 2 8.13 9.24 5.79
C ARG A 2 7.67 7.80 5.63
N CYS A 3 7.02 7.24 6.64
CA CYS A 3 6.61 5.84 6.66
C CYS A 3 5.09 5.66 6.81
N PHE A 4 4.61 4.50 6.37
CA PHE A 4 3.25 4.02 6.55
C PHE A 4 3.24 2.49 6.59
N ILE A 5 2.13 1.92 7.05
CA ILE A 5 1.87 0.47 7.09
C ILE A 5 0.83 0.18 6.02
N ALA A 6 1.07 -0.84 5.19
CA ALA A 6 0.19 -1.19 4.08
C ALA A 6 0.03 -2.71 3.94
N ILE A 7 -1.10 -3.09 3.34
CA ILE A 7 -1.35 -4.45 2.85
C ILE A 7 -1.11 -4.46 1.33
N PRO A 8 -0.24 -5.35 0.83
CA PRO A 8 -0.10 -5.55 -0.61
C PRO A 8 -1.38 -6.16 -1.18
N LEU A 9 -1.81 -5.69 -2.34
CA LEU A 9 -2.94 -6.27 -3.05
C LEU A 9 -2.48 -7.51 -3.82
N SER A 10 -3.39 -8.46 -4.04
CA SER A 10 -3.10 -9.63 -4.86
C SER A 10 -3.02 -9.26 -6.35
N ASP A 11 -2.30 -10.07 -7.13
CA ASP A 11 -2.16 -9.88 -8.58
C ASP A 11 -3.51 -9.80 -9.30
N ASN A 12 -4.52 -10.51 -8.82
CA ASN A 12 -5.86 -10.46 -9.39
C ASN A 12 -6.48 -9.06 -9.23
N ILE A 13 -6.34 -8.44 -8.06
CA ILE A 13 -6.82 -7.07 -7.81
C ILE A 13 -6.03 -6.08 -8.66
N HIS A 14 -4.71 -6.22 -8.77
CA HIS A 14 -3.91 -5.36 -9.65
C HIS A 14 -4.35 -5.46 -11.12
N LYS A 15 -4.67 -6.66 -11.62
CA LYS A 15 -5.19 -6.85 -12.99
C LYS A 15 -6.52 -6.13 -13.21
N GLU A 16 -7.45 -6.22 -12.27
CA GLU A 16 -8.74 -5.52 -12.40
C GLU A 16 -8.58 -4.01 -12.29
N LEU A 17 -7.75 -3.53 -11.36
CA LEU A 17 -7.43 -2.11 -11.27
C LEU A 17 -6.75 -1.58 -12.53
N PHE A 18 -5.90 -2.37 -13.18
CA PHE A 18 -5.26 -1.99 -14.43
C PHE A 18 -6.28 -1.73 -15.53
N LYS A 19 -7.29 -2.60 -15.67
CA LYS A 19 -8.39 -2.43 -16.64
C LYS A 19 -9.19 -1.17 -16.36
N ILE A 20 -9.57 -0.94 -15.10
CA ILE A 20 -10.33 0.25 -14.68
C ILE A 20 -9.52 1.53 -14.96
N GLN A 21 -8.24 1.54 -14.57
CA GLN A 21 -7.35 2.67 -14.80
C GLN A 21 -7.12 2.94 -16.28
N ALA A 22 -7.07 1.91 -17.13
CA ALA A 22 -6.97 2.07 -18.58
C ALA A 22 -8.21 2.77 -19.16
N GLN A 23 -9.40 2.33 -18.76
CA GLN A 23 -10.66 2.96 -19.18
C GLN A 23 -10.75 4.42 -18.72
N LEU A 24 -10.37 4.72 -17.47
CA LEU A 24 -10.43 6.08 -16.96
C LEU A 24 -9.43 7.03 -17.63
N LYS A 25 -8.30 6.52 -18.12
CA LYS A 25 -7.32 7.33 -18.87
C LYS A 25 -7.86 7.83 -20.21
N GLU A 26 -8.83 7.13 -20.81
CA GLU A 26 -9.46 7.55 -22.07
C GLU A 26 -10.27 8.85 -21.92
N VAL A 27 -10.71 9.18 -20.70
CA VAL A 27 -11.46 10.40 -20.38
C VAL A 27 -10.57 11.66 -20.43
N ALA A 28 -9.25 11.51 -20.59
CA ALA A 28 -8.27 12.60 -20.72
C ALA A 28 -8.33 13.64 -19.58
N ALA A 29 -8.77 13.21 -18.38
CA ALA A 29 -8.77 14.06 -17.20
C ALA A 29 -7.33 14.37 -16.75
N ASP A 30 -7.10 15.59 -16.25
CA ASP A 30 -5.81 16.01 -15.69
C ASP A 30 -5.57 15.35 -14.31
N VAL A 31 -5.15 14.09 -14.34
CA VAL A 31 -4.95 13.25 -13.15
C VAL A 31 -3.57 12.62 -13.19
N ARG A 32 -2.86 12.69 -12.07
CA ARG A 32 -1.59 11.97 -11.87
C ARG A 32 -1.86 10.54 -11.43
N TRP A 33 -1.60 9.59 -12.33
CA TRP A 33 -1.80 8.17 -12.07
C TRP A 33 -0.64 7.53 -11.29
N VAL A 34 -0.98 6.77 -10.25
CA VAL A 34 -0.03 5.88 -9.59
C VAL A 34 0.21 4.65 -10.47
N LYS A 35 1.44 4.13 -10.45
CA LYS A 35 1.76 2.87 -11.14
C LYS A 35 1.05 1.70 -10.43
N ILE A 36 0.53 0.75 -11.19
CA ILE A 36 -0.34 -0.29 -10.64
C ILE A 36 0.37 -1.14 -9.58
N GLU A 37 1.65 -1.42 -9.79
CA GLU A 37 2.52 -2.15 -8.86
C GLU A 37 2.73 -1.45 -7.52
N ASN A 38 2.52 -0.13 -7.47
CA ASN A 38 2.63 0.68 -6.25
C ASN A 38 1.29 0.79 -5.50
N VAL A 39 0.18 0.31 -6.07
CA VAL A 39 -1.14 0.39 -5.43
C VAL A 39 -1.21 -0.64 -4.30
N HIS A 40 -1.53 -0.13 -3.12
CA HIS A 40 -1.63 -0.89 -1.89
C HIS A 40 -2.76 -0.31 -1.03
N LEU A 41 -3.23 -1.08 -0.05
CA LEU A 41 -4.16 -0.57 0.95
C LEU A 41 -3.37 -0.04 2.14
N THR A 42 -3.32 1.28 2.33
CA THR A 42 -2.70 1.88 3.51
C THR A 42 -3.57 1.64 4.73
N LEU A 43 -3.00 1.04 5.79
CA LEU A 43 -3.68 0.85 7.08
C LEU A 43 -3.46 2.04 8.02
N LYS A 44 -2.24 2.56 8.06
CA LYS A 44 -1.86 3.64 8.98
C LYS A 44 -0.69 4.45 8.44
N PHE A 45 -0.83 5.76 8.42
CA PHE A 45 0.31 6.67 8.22
C PHE A 45 1.07 6.85 9.53
N LEU A 46 2.39 6.69 9.48
CA LEU A 46 3.27 6.91 10.63
C LEU A 46 3.92 8.32 10.60
N GLY A 47 3.89 8.98 9.44
CA GLY A 47 4.52 10.29 9.27
C GLY A 47 6.03 10.17 9.22
N GLU A 48 6.73 11.15 9.76
CA GLU A 48 8.20 11.10 9.88
C GLU A 48 8.63 10.14 10.98
N VAL A 49 9.47 9.19 10.60
CA VAL A 49 10.05 8.18 11.47
C VAL A 49 11.57 8.25 11.37
N ASP A 50 12.22 8.16 12.52
CA ASP A 50 13.67 8.01 12.63
C ASP A 50 14.10 6.63 12.13
N GLU A 51 15.11 6.57 11.28
CA GLU A 51 15.60 5.32 10.68
C GLU A 51 15.99 4.27 11.72
N SER A 52 16.51 4.71 12.88
CA SER A 52 16.85 3.84 14.00
C SER A 52 15.65 3.04 14.55
N LYS A 53 14.42 3.55 14.38
CA LYS A 53 13.19 2.91 14.87
C LYS A 53 12.61 1.87 13.91
N ILE A 54 13.08 1.82 12.66
CA ILE A 54 12.48 0.98 11.60
C ILE A 54 12.55 -0.50 11.96
N LYS A 55 13.68 -0.97 12.49
CA LYS A 55 13.84 -2.36 12.90
C LYS A 55 12.82 -2.74 13.99
N THR A 56 12.72 -1.93 15.05
CA THR A 56 11.79 -2.17 16.16
C THR A 56 10.33 -2.14 15.71
N ILE A 57 9.95 -1.17 14.88
CA ILE A 57 8.58 -1.09 14.33
C ILE A 57 8.26 -2.35 13.52
N SER A 58 9.20 -2.82 12.69
CA SER A 58 9.02 -4.00 11.85
C SER A 58 8.84 -5.28 12.67
N GLU A 59 9.62 -5.43 13.74
CA GLU A 59 9.53 -6.56 14.68
C GLU A 59 8.18 -6.59 15.42
N GLU A 60 7.75 -5.44 15.95
CA GLU A 60 6.45 -5.33 16.63
C GLU A 60 5.27 -5.56 15.68
N LEU A 61 5.35 -5.10 14.43
CA LEU A 61 4.31 -5.38 13.44
C LEU A 61 4.20 -6.87 13.14
N LYS A 62 5.33 -7.56 12.96
CA LYS A 62 5.35 -9.01 12.71
C LYS A 62 4.75 -9.80 13.88
N LYS A 63 5.05 -9.40 15.11
CA LYS A 63 4.50 -10.03 16.32
C LYS A 63 2.99 -9.85 16.43
N ASN A 64 2.49 -8.65 16.14
CA ASN A 64 1.07 -8.35 16.27
C ASN A 64 0.22 -8.90 15.11
N SER A 65 0.75 -8.95 13.88
CA SER A 65 0.04 -9.51 12.73
C SER A 65 -0.25 -11.01 12.84
N GLN A 66 0.48 -11.73 13.69
CA GLN A 66 0.24 -13.16 13.96
C GLN A 66 -0.93 -13.41 14.92
N ARG A 67 -1.38 -12.38 15.64
CA ARG A 67 -2.49 -12.46 16.59
C ARG A 67 -3.85 -12.20 15.95
N THR A 68 -3.85 -11.84 14.67
CA THR A 68 -5.04 -11.51 13.90
C THR A 68 -5.36 -12.63 12.91
N TYR A 69 -6.65 -12.94 12.74
CA TYR A 69 -7.10 -13.94 11.78
C TYR A 69 -6.77 -13.48 10.35
N LYS A 70 -6.34 -14.41 9.50
CA LYS A 70 -6.08 -14.13 8.09
C LYS A 70 -7.43 -14.17 7.36
N PHE A 71 -7.86 -13.01 6.85
CA PHE A 71 -9.01 -12.91 5.96
C PHE A 71 -8.62 -13.26 4.53
#